data_AF-A0A2E9W7R9-F1
#
_entry.id   AF-A0A2E9W7R9-F1
#
_cell.length_a   1.000
_cell.length_b   1.000
_cell.length_c   1.000
_cell.angle_alpha   90.00
_cell.angle_beta   90.00
_cell.angle_gamma   90.00
#
_symmetry.space_group_name_H-M   'P 1'
#
loop_
_entity.id
_entity.type
_entity.pdbx_description
1 polymer ?
#
loop_
_entity_poly.entity_id
_entity_poly.type
_entity_poly.pdbx_seq_one_letter_code
_entity_poly.pdbx_strand_id
1 'polypeptide(L)'
;MATAPHTLCGDTPKTSPDASRHDWTVDAVEAIYRSPLLELLGKANAVHRIHHDPTHVQKASLLSIKTGGCPEDCAYCPQSAHHREVKLGKEHLMDPASVIEMATRAKDAGADRFCMGAAWRQVRDGAAFDAVLEMVRGVHDLGMEACVTLGMLKPHHAQQ
;
A
#
# COMPACT_ATOMS: atom_id res chain seq x y z
N MET A 1 -5.29 -39.60 -2.94
CA MET A 1 -4.20 -39.56 -3.95
C MET A 1 -4.26 -38.22 -4.65
N ALA A 2 -3.25 -37.39 -4.37
CA ALA A 2 -2.80 -36.16 -5.02
C ALA A 2 -3.85 -35.24 -5.69
N THR A 3 -4.32 -34.26 -4.93
CA THR A 3 -4.74 -32.95 -5.45
C THR A 3 -3.55 -32.29 -6.12
N ALA A 4 -3.71 -31.89 -7.39
CA ALA A 4 -2.68 -31.22 -8.16
C ALA A 4 -2.26 -29.90 -7.48
N PRO A 5 -0.96 -29.54 -7.49
CA PRO A 5 -0.49 -28.29 -6.93
C PRO A 5 -1.05 -27.13 -7.77
N HIS A 6 -1.62 -26.13 -7.09
CA HIS A 6 -1.89 -24.82 -7.68
C HIS A 6 -0.56 -24.29 -8.24
N THR A 7 -0.45 -24.31 -9.57
CA THR A 7 0.68 -23.75 -10.29
C THR A 7 0.72 -22.26 -9.99
N LEU A 8 1.76 -21.84 -9.26
CA LEU A 8 2.13 -20.44 -9.12
C LEU A 8 2.16 -19.83 -10.52
N CYS A 9 1.45 -18.72 -10.67
CA CYS A 9 1.25 -17.97 -11.89
C CYS A 9 2.53 -17.94 -12.73
N GLY A 10 2.45 -18.52 -13.92
CA GLY A 10 3.58 -18.60 -14.84
C GLY A 10 4.08 -17.21 -15.20
N ASP A 11 5.41 -17.09 -15.28
CA ASP A 11 6.11 -15.95 -15.86
C ASP A 11 5.65 -15.74 -17.31
N THR A 12 4.67 -14.86 -17.50
CA THR A 12 4.33 -14.35 -18.83
C THR A 12 5.56 -13.59 -19.34
N PRO A 13 6.07 -13.91 -20.56
CA PRO A 13 7.24 -13.22 -21.09
C PRO A 13 6.94 -11.73 -21.22
N LYS A 14 7.68 -10.89 -20.49
CA LYS A 14 7.64 -9.44 -20.62
C LYS A 14 8.23 -9.07 -21.99
N THR A 15 7.38 -8.96 -23.00
CA THR A 15 7.74 -8.26 -24.23
C THR A 15 8.10 -6.82 -23.87
N SER A 16 9.36 -6.43 -24.07
CA SER A 16 9.81 -5.04 -23.97
C SER A 16 9.72 -4.37 -25.35
N PRO A 17 8.78 -3.42 -25.55
CA PRO A 17 8.98 -2.44 -26.61
C PRO A 17 8.54 -1.04 -26.15
N ASP A 18 9.30 -0.44 -25.25
CA ASP A 18 9.79 0.96 -25.27
C ASP A 18 10.54 1.21 -23.97
N ALA A 19 11.73 1.81 -24.03
CA ALA A 19 12.47 2.16 -22.83
C ALA A 19 11.64 3.19 -22.03
N SER A 20 11.31 2.88 -20.78
CA SER A 20 10.60 3.82 -19.90
C SER A 20 11.29 5.18 -19.90
N ARG A 21 10.58 6.21 -20.35
CA ARG A 21 11.08 7.58 -20.44
C ARG A 21 11.14 8.23 -19.04
N HIS A 22 12.24 8.93 -18.74
CA HIS A 22 12.47 9.59 -17.44
C HIS A 22 12.67 11.12 -17.50
N ASP A 23 12.70 11.73 -18.68
CA ASP A 23 12.96 13.16 -18.93
C ASP A 23 11.66 13.98 -19.12
N TRP A 24 10.67 13.78 -18.24
CA TRP A 24 9.40 14.51 -18.30
C TRP A 24 9.57 15.99 -17.96
N THR A 25 9.05 16.86 -18.80
CA THR A 25 8.91 18.30 -18.52
C THR A 25 7.50 18.61 -18.02
N VAL A 26 7.34 19.75 -17.33
CA VAL A 26 6.02 20.24 -16.87
C VAL A 26 5.08 20.39 -18.07
N ASP A 27 5.54 21.03 -19.16
CA ASP A 27 4.75 21.23 -20.37
C ASP A 27 4.26 19.90 -20.99
N ALA A 28 5.08 18.86 -20.95
CA ALA A 28 4.70 17.54 -21.47
C ALA A 28 3.60 16.88 -20.62
N VAL A 29 3.69 17.00 -19.29
CA VAL A 29 2.64 16.50 -18.37
C VAL A 29 1.36 17.31 -18.52
N GLU A 30 1.47 18.63 -18.65
CA GLU A 30 0.33 19.51 -18.86
C GLU A 30 -0.39 19.22 -20.17
N ALA A 31 0.35 18.91 -21.24
CA ALA A 31 -0.23 18.48 -22.51
C ALA A 31 -1.05 17.19 -22.38
N ILE A 32 -0.61 16.23 -21.55
CA ILE A 32 -1.39 15.02 -21.24
C ILE A 32 -2.65 15.37 -20.46
N TYR A 33 -2.51 16.17 -19.39
CA TYR A 33 -3.63 16.58 -18.54
C TYR A 33 -4.72 17.32 -19.33
N ARG A 34 -4.33 18.14 -20.32
CA ARG A 34 -5.23 18.92 -21.17
C ARG A 34 -5.73 18.15 -22.41
N SER A 35 -5.31 16.90 -22.61
CA SER A 35 -5.73 16.13 -23.79
C SER A 35 -7.22 15.75 -23.73
N PRO A 36 -7.89 15.53 -24.87
CA PRO A 36 -9.29 15.10 -24.88
C PRO A 36 -9.47 13.80 -24.10
N LEU A 37 -10.41 13.79 -23.15
CA LEU A 37 -10.54 12.69 -22.18
C LEU A 37 -10.65 11.31 -22.83
N LEU A 38 -11.44 11.17 -23.89
CA LEU A 38 -11.63 9.87 -24.55
C LEU A 38 -10.36 9.38 -25.26
N GLU A 39 -9.59 10.31 -25.84
CA GLU A 39 -8.27 10.00 -26.43
C GLU A 39 -7.27 9.60 -25.35
N LEU A 40 -7.27 10.29 -24.21
CA LEU A 40 -6.44 9.97 -23.05
C LEU A 40 -6.73 8.55 -22.52
N LEU A 41 -8.00 8.20 -22.38
CA LEU A 41 -8.42 6.86 -21.93
C LEU A 41 -7.94 5.78 -22.90
N GLY A 42 -8.09 5.99 -24.21
CA GLY A 42 -7.61 5.07 -25.24
C GLY A 42 -6.09 4.83 -25.14
N LYS A 43 -5.32 5.92 -25.01
CA LYS A 43 -3.86 5.87 -24.84
C LYS A 43 -3.46 5.18 -23.52
N ALA A 44 -4.11 5.51 -22.42
CA ALA A 44 -3.83 4.92 -21.12
C ALA A 44 -4.07 3.39 -21.12
N ASN A 45 -5.18 2.93 -21.70
CA ASN A 45 -5.46 1.50 -21.83
C ASN A 45 -4.45 0.79 -22.75
N ALA A 46 -4.00 1.43 -23.82
CA ALA A 46 -2.95 0.88 -24.68
C ALA A 46 -1.64 0.67 -23.91
N VAL A 47 -1.17 1.69 -23.16
CA VAL A 47 0.03 1.58 -22.30
C VAL A 47 -0.17 0.50 -21.23
N HIS A 48 -1.33 0.47 -20.57
CA HIS A 48 -1.61 -0.52 -19.53
C HIS A 48 -1.49 -1.97 -20.06
N ARG A 49 -2.04 -2.25 -21.25
CA ARG A 49 -1.99 -3.58 -21.89
C ARG A 49 -0.59 -4.01 -22.33
N ILE A 50 0.31 -3.07 -22.58
CA ILE A 50 1.71 -3.38 -22.93
C ILE A 50 2.47 -3.86 -21.68
N HIS A 51 2.16 -3.30 -20.51
CA HIS A 51 2.94 -3.54 -19.29
C HIS A 51 2.27 -4.44 -18.25
N HIS A 52 0.97 -4.70 -18.38
CA HIS A 52 0.18 -5.44 -17.40
C HIS A 52 -0.79 -6.43 -18.06
N ASP A 53 -1.12 -7.50 -17.34
CA ASP A 53 -2.26 -8.36 -17.69
C ASP A 53 -3.56 -7.57 -17.43
N PRO A 54 -4.34 -7.23 -18.49
CA PRO A 54 -5.54 -6.43 -18.36
C PRO A 54 -6.69 -7.14 -17.64
N THR A 55 -6.56 -8.45 -17.38
CA THR A 55 -7.56 -9.26 -16.66
C THR A 55 -7.22 -9.44 -15.18
N HIS A 56 -6.01 -9.03 -14.78
CA HIS A 56 -5.54 -9.17 -13.42
C HIS A 56 -5.66 -7.86 -12.63
N VAL A 57 -6.15 -7.94 -11.40
CA VAL A 57 -6.21 -6.82 -10.46
C VAL A 57 -5.60 -7.26 -9.14
N GLN A 58 -4.61 -6.50 -8.65
CA GLN A 58 -4.02 -6.73 -7.34
C GLN A 58 -4.98 -6.29 -6.24
N LYS A 59 -5.24 -7.17 -5.26
CA LYS A 59 -6.11 -6.89 -4.12
C LYS A 59 -5.29 -6.61 -2.87
N ALA A 60 -5.38 -5.38 -2.37
CA ALA A 60 -4.75 -4.99 -1.10
C ALA A 60 -5.83 -4.72 -0.06
N SER A 61 -5.66 -5.27 1.15
CA SER A 61 -6.47 -4.95 2.32
C SER A 61 -5.67 -4.07 3.28
N LEU A 62 -6.32 -3.08 3.89
CA LEU A 62 -5.66 -2.11 4.78
C LEU A 62 -6.28 -2.13 6.18
N LEU A 63 -5.43 -2.00 7.19
CA LEU A 63 -5.82 -1.80 8.59
C LEU A 63 -5.10 -0.58 9.18
N SER A 64 -5.84 0.27 9.91
CA SER A 64 -5.27 1.36 10.71
C SER A 64 -4.79 0.80 12.04
N ILE A 65 -3.50 0.46 12.15
CA ILE A 65 -2.90 -0.17 13.33
C ILE A 65 -2.71 0.81 14.49
N LYS A 66 -2.78 2.13 14.23
CA LYS A 66 -2.86 3.19 15.25
C LYS A 66 -3.71 4.31 14.68
N THR A 67 -4.84 4.60 15.32
CA THR A 67 -5.86 5.51 14.78
C THR A 67 -5.97 6.83 15.55
N GLY A 68 -6.09 7.94 14.81
CA GLY A 68 -6.39 9.26 15.36
C GLY A 68 -5.24 9.93 16.12
N GLY A 69 -5.46 11.16 16.57
CA GLY A 69 -4.46 11.92 17.34
C GLY A 69 -3.15 12.15 16.59
N CYS A 70 -3.19 12.27 15.26
CA CYS A 70 -2.03 12.61 14.45
C CYS A 70 -1.64 14.08 14.70
N PRO A 71 -0.36 14.41 14.94
CA PRO A 71 0.06 15.79 15.15
C PRO A 71 0.06 16.65 13.86
N GLU A 72 0.03 16.01 12.68
CA GLU A 72 -0.06 16.70 11.39
C GLU A 72 -1.40 17.42 11.22
N ASP A 73 -1.40 18.54 10.52
CA ASP A 73 -2.54 19.45 10.28
C ASP A 73 -3.11 19.33 8.86
N CYS A 74 -3.02 18.14 8.25
CA CYS A 74 -3.52 17.91 6.91
C CYS A 74 -5.01 18.30 6.81
N ALA A 75 -5.33 19.25 5.94
CA ALA A 75 -6.66 19.86 5.82
C ALA A 75 -7.80 18.85 5.52
N TYR A 76 -7.46 17.70 4.92
CA TYR A 76 -8.42 16.67 4.53
C TYR A 76 -8.45 15.45 5.48
N CYS A 77 -7.48 15.31 6.39
CA CYS A 77 -7.30 14.04 7.10
C CYS A 77 -8.17 13.98 8.37
N PRO A 78 -9.11 13.03 8.48
CA PRO A 78 -9.98 12.92 9.66
C PRO A 78 -9.24 12.48 10.92
N GLN A 79 -7.97 12.06 10.80
CA GLN A 79 -7.15 11.61 11.93
C GLN A 79 -6.31 12.72 12.55
N SER A 80 -6.31 13.93 11.97
CA SER A 80 -5.59 15.09 12.50
C SER A 80 -6.14 15.49 13.86
N ALA A 81 -5.23 15.75 14.81
CA ALA A 81 -5.60 16.25 16.14
C ALA A 81 -6.08 17.72 16.13
N HIS A 82 -5.97 18.42 14.99
CA HIS A 82 -6.36 19.82 14.83
C HIS A 82 -7.85 19.99 14.51
N HIS A 83 -8.51 18.97 13.96
CA HIS A 83 -9.92 18.99 13.57
C HIS A 83 -10.81 18.46 14.71
N ARG A 84 -11.18 19.34 15.64
CA ARG A 84 -11.91 18.99 16.88
C ARG A 84 -13.37 18.58 16.64
N GLU A 85 -13.93 18.98 15.52
CA GLU A 85 -15.28 18.66 15.07
C GLU A 85 -15.43 17.20 14.61
N VAL A 86 -14.31 16.56 14.23
CA VAL A 86 -14.31 15.17 13.79
C VAL A 86 -14.39 14.25 15.00
N LYS A 87 -15.49 13.50 15.11
CA LYS A 87 -15.71 12.51 16.17
C LYS A 87 -15.00 11.19 15.85
N LEU A 88 -13.67 11.19 15.88
CA LEU A 88 -12.85 10.00 15.71
C LEU A 88 -12.24 9.57 17.04
N GLY A 89 -12.40 8.29 17.38
CA GLY A 89 -11.73 7.67 18.53
C GLY A 89 -10.21 7.67 18.37
N LYS A 90 -9.48 7.85 19.47
CA LYS A 90 -8.04 7.66 19.51
C LYS A 90 -7.77 6.24 20.00
N GLU A 91 -7.19 5.44 19.13
CA GLU A 91 -6.81 4.07 19.45
C GLU A 91 -5.28 3.99 19.48
N HIS A 92 -4.79 3.29 20.51
CA HIS A 92 -3.35 3.02 20.63
C HIS A 92 -2.90 2.07 19.52
N LEU A 93 -1.58 1.88 19.43
CA LEU A 93 -1.02 0.87 18.55
C LEU A 93 -1.62 -0.49 18.93
N MET A 94 -2.16 -1.19 17.93
CA MET A 94 -2.73 -2.53 18.11
C MET A 94 -1.64 -3.53 18.49
N ASP A 95 -2.06 -4.58 19.20
CA ASP A 95 -1.21 -5.73 19.48
C ASP A 95 -0.84 -6.49 18.18
N PRO A 96 0.43 -6.90 17.98
CA PRO A 96 0.86 -7.62 16.78
C PRO A 96 0.02 -8.86 16.46
N ALA A 97 -0.34 -9.67 17.45
CA ALA A 97 -1.12 -10.89 17.22
C ALA A 97 -2.52 -10.56 16.68
N SER A 98 -3.14 -9.50 17.20
CA SER A 98 -4.43 -9.00 16.68
C SER A 98 -4.33 -8.53 15.23
N VAL A 99 -3.23 -7.87 14.85
CA VAL A 99 -2.99 -7.43 13.47
C VAL A 99 -2.78 -8.64 12.54
N ILE A 100 -2.01 -9.64 12.97
CA ILE A 100 -1.77 -10.87 12.20
C ILE A 100 -3.06 -11.68 12.03
N GLU A 101 -3.95 -11.69 13.03
CA GLU A 101 -5.28 -12.29 12.89
C GLU A 101 -6.11 -11.57 11.81
N MET A 102 -6.11 -10.23 11.80
CA MET A 102 -6.80 -9.47 10.75
C MET A 102 -6.17 -9.69 9.36
N ALA A 103 -4.85 -9.81 9.29
CA ALA A 103 -4.16 -10.14 8.04
C ALA A 103 -4.54 -11.53 7.52
N THR A 104 -4.65 -12.52 8.43
CA THR A 104 -5.12 -13.86 8.08
C THR A 104 -6.53 -13.82 7.51
N ARG A 105 -7.45 -13.08 8.16
CA ARG A 105 -8.82 -12.89 7.63
C ARG A 105 -8.81 -12.22 6.25
N ALA A 106 -7.94 -11.24 6.03
CA ALA A 106 -7.81 -10.59 4.74
C ALA A 106 -7.27 -11.55 3.66
N LYS A 107 -6.29 -12.38 4.01
CA LYS A 107 -5.78 -13.45 3.14
C LYS A 107 -6.89 -14.44 2.76
N ASP A 108 -7.66 -14.89 3.74
CA ASP A 108 -8.77 -15.83 3.53
C ASP A 108 -9.88 -15.20 2.66
N ALA A 109 -10.05 -13.87 2.73
CA ALA A 109 -10.90 -13.10 1.82
C ALA A 109 -10.28 -12.87 0.43
N GLY A 110 -9.06 -13.37 0.19
CA GLY A 110 -8.37 -13.31 -1.09
C GLY A 110 -7.51 -12.08 -1.31
N ALA A 111 -7.06 -11.36 -0.28
CA ALA A 111 -6.09 -10.28 -0.45
C ALA A 111 -4.70 -10.83 -0.79
N ASP A 112 -3.98 -10.16 -1.70
CA ASP A 112 -2.60 -10.46 -2.07
C ASP A 112 -1.60 -9.69 -1.18
N ARG A 113 -2.00 -8.48 -0.74
CA ARG A 113 -1.21 -7.57 0.09
C ARG A 113 -1.99 -7.11 1.33
N PHE A 114 -1.29 -6.99 2.45
CA PHE A 114 -1.82 -6.38 3.67
C PHE A 114 -1.04 -5.11 4.03
N CYS A 115 -1.77 -4.00 4.14
CA CYS A 115 -1.23 -2.67 4.39
C CYS A 115 -1.58 -2.19 5.80
N MET A 116 -0.58 -1.77 6.57
CA MET A 116 -0.77 -1.27 7.92
C MET A 116 -0.45 0.23 7.99
N GLY A 117 -1.44 1.03 8.40
CA GLY A 117 -1.31 2.48 8.52
C GLY A 117 -1.28 2.94 9.96
N ALA A 118 -0.37 3.86 10.29
CA ALA A 118 -0.30 4.47 11.62
C ALA A 118 -0.44 6.00 11.53
N ALA A 119 -1.28 6.57 12.40
CA ALA A 119 -1.46 8.02 12.53
C ALA A 119 -0.28 8.69 13.25
N TRP A 120 0.91 8.61 12.66
CA TRP A 120 2.14 9.23 13.11
C TRP A 120 2.68 10.19 12.05
N ARG A 121 3.35 11.27 12.51
CA ARG A 121 4.21 12.08 11.64
C ARG A 121 5.46 11.29 11.21
N GLN A 122 6.06 10.62 12.18
CA GLN A 122 7.31 9.88 12.06
C GLN A 122 7.33 8.78 13.11
N VAL A 123 7.97 7.65 12.78
CA VAL A 123 8.19 6.59 13.75
C VAL A 123 9.36 6.93 14.68
N ARG A 124 9.34 6.38 15.90
CA ARG A 124 10.42 6.48 16.89
C ARG A 124 10.92 5.08 17.21
N ASP A 125 12.21 4.96 17.50
CA ASP A 125 12.81 3.72 17.98
C ASP A 125 12.12 3.22 19.27
N GLY A 126 12.19 1.91 19.49
CA GLY A 126 11.68 1.22 20.66
C GLY A 126 10.41 0.42 20.40
N ALA A 127 9.73 0.04 21.49
CA ALA A 127 8.71 -1.01 21.48
C ALA A 127 7.59 -0.83 20.43
N ALA A 128 7.19 0.41 20.13
CA ALA A 128 6.17 0.65 19.11
C ALA A 128 6.65 0.31 17.69
N PHE A 129 7.91 0.60 17.37
CA PHE A 129 8.49 0.21 16.09
C PHE A 129 8.82 -1.28 16.06
N ASP A 130 9.33 -1.83 17.16
CA ASP A 130 9.58 -3.28 17.29
C ASP A 130 8.30 -4.10 17.06
N ALA A 131 7.16 -3.63 17.60
CA ALA A 131 5.86 -4.22 17.36
C ALA A 131 5.44 -4.15 15.88
N VAL A 132 5.76 -3.05 15.17
CA VAL A 132 5.50 -2.97 13.72
C VAL A 132 6.37 -3.93 12.93
N LEU A 133 7.65 -4.13 13.31
CA LEU A 133 8.51 -5.12 12.68
C LEU A 133 7.98 -6.54 12.90
N GLU A 134 7.45 -6.84 14.09
CA GLU A 134 6.75 -8.10 14.36
C GLU A 134 5.53 -8.29 13.47
N MET A 135 4.70 -7.25 13.30
CA MET A 135 3.56 -7.29 12.39
C MET A 135 3.98 -7.54 10.93
N VAL A 136 5.03 -6.85 10.46
CA VAL A 136 5.56 -7.02 9.09
C VAL A 136 6.03 -8.45 8.86
N ARG A 137 6.81 -9.01 9.80
CA ARG A 137 7.27 -10.41 9.73
C ARG A 137 6.10 -11.38 9.75
N GLY A 138 5.14 -11.20 10.66
CA GLY A 138 3.96 -12.05 10.76
C GLY A 138 3.12 -12.04 9.48
N VAL A 139 2.89 -10.87 8.87
CA VAL A 139 2.17 -10.76 7.58
C VAL A 139 2.93 -11.45 6.46
N HIS A 140 4.25 -11.27 6.41
CA HIS A 140 5.10 -11.93 5.42
C HIS A 140 5.07 -13.47 5.57
N ASP A 141 5.08 -13.97 6.81
CA ASP A 141 5.03 -15.41 7.11
C ASP A 141 3.69 -16.06 6.73
N LEU A 142 2.62 -15.26 6.57
CA LEU A 142 1.37 -15.70 5.96
C LEU A 142 1.46 -15.90 4.44
N GLY A 143 2.59 -15.56 3.82
CA GLY A 143 2.79 -15.58 2.36
C GLY A 143 2.12 -14.42 1.64
N MET A 144 1.84 -13.32 2.34
CA MET A 144 1.29 -12.08 1.77
C MET A 144 2.39 -11.04 1.57
N GLU A 145 2.16 -10.07 0.67
CA GLU A 145 2.98 -8.86 0.65
C GLU A 145 2.67 -8.00 1.89
N ALA A 146 3.71 -7.65 2.66
CA ALA A 146 3.60 -6.74 3.79
C ALA A 146 3.90 -5.29 3.36
N CYS A 147 3.01 -4.36 3.70
CA CYS A 147 3.18 -2.94 3.40
C CYS A 147 2.84 -2.10 4.64
N VAL A 148 3.59 -1.01 4.87
CA VAL A 148 3.36 -0.09 5.98
C VAL A 148 3.39 1.36 5.51
N THR A 149 2.59 2.22 6.17
CA THR A 149 2.71 3.68 6.08
C THR A 149 2.79 4.26 7.50
N LEU A 150 4.00 4.70 7.86
CA LEU A 150 4.36 5.11 9.23
C LEU A 150 4.79 6.58 9.31
N GLY A 151 4.51 7.36 8.26
CA GLY A 151 5.03 8.71 8.08
C GLY A 151 6.52 8.69 7.69
N MET A 152 7.29 9.63 8.21
CA MET A 152 8.72 9.74 7.90
C MET A 152 9.55 8.67 8.64
N LEU A 153 10.27 7.87 7.86
CA LEU A 153 11.28 6.95 8.34
C LEU A 153 12.67 7.59 8.27
N LYS A 154 13.55 7.18 9.18
CA LYS A 154 14.99 7.39 9.03
C LYS A 154 15.58 6.21 8.24
N PRO A 155 16.74 6.36 7.58
CA PRO A 155 17.34 5.28 6.80
C PRO A 155 17.49 3.96 7.58
N HIS A 156 17.83 4.03 8.87
CA HIS A 156 18.01 2.84 9.70
C HIS A 156 16.69 2.13 10.05
N HIS A 157 15.55 2.83 10.07
CA HIS A 157 14.24 2.18 10.21
C HIS A 157 13.89 1.40 8.92
N ALA A 158 14.24 1.95 7.75
CA ALA A 158 13.91 1.34 6.46
C ALA A 158 14.77 0.11 6.09
N GLN A 159 15.91 -0.07 6.77
CA GLN A 159 16.84 -1.20 6.56
C GLN A 159 16.53 -2.43 7.42
N GLN A 160 15.61 -2.31 8.39
CA GLN A 160 15.23 -3.38 9.32
C GLN A 160 14.07 -4.19 8.78
#